data_AF-A0A067QCB4-F1
#
_entry.id   AF-A0A067QCB4-F1
#
_cell.length_a   1.000
_cell.length_b   1.000
_cell.length_c   1.000
_cell.angle_alpha   90.00
_cell.angle_beta   90.00
_cell.angle_gamma   90.00
#
_symmetry.space_group_name_H-M   'P 1'
#
loop_
_entity.id
_entity.type
_entity.pdbx_description
1 polymer ?
#
loop_
_entity_poly.entity_id
_entity_poly.type
_entity_poly.pdbx_seq_one_letter_code
_entity_poly.pdbx_strand_id
1 'polypeptide(L)'
;MSYTPYYQLCGFQGHIPCGHQGEEQLANELGQALSHQGVLELVLGIVPTGASYVLLTEDQCFQARRHSKHGWLPHEFISLSPIIFRNAKELGSKLSTYKQKSGKKARAMFEHQRVLHCILNSNSQTPFNFSKFALPVASWARKLQFLSLTFNMWAADSRPRHEQLTGPKILDIGWSRFSISSPSPLSAAHVVVSENRKFRNRGISSVG
;
A
#
# COMPACT_ATOMS: atom_id res chain seq x y z
N MET A 1 -30.22 -18.75 8.18
CA MET A 1 -30.36 -17.33 7.77
C MET A 1 -29.39 -17.09 6.63
N SER A 2 -29.89 -16.81 5.43
CA SER A 2 -29.04 -16.38 4.31
C SER A 2 -28.66 -14.93 4.52
N TYR A 3 -27.37 -14.63 4.54
CA TYR A 3 -26.89 -13.25 4.61
C TYR A 3 -26.90 -12.62 3.22
N THR A 4 -27.37 -11.37 3.12
CA THR A 4 -27.29 -10.60 1.88
C THR A 4 -25.84 -10.20 1.62
N PRO A 5 -25.25 -10.54 0.46
CA PRO A 5 -23.89 -10.15 0.12
C PRO A 5 -23.78 -8.67 -0.26
N TYR A 6 -22.59 -8.12 -0.09
CA TYR A 6 -22.25 -6.74 -0.45
C TYR A 6 -21.15 -6.67 -1.52
N TYR A 7 -21.30 -5.74 -2.46
CA TYR A 7 -20.44 -5.63 -3.63
C TYR A 7 -19.62 -4.35 -3.62
N GLN A 8 -18.30 -4.49 -3.49
CA GLN A 8 -17.38 -3.35 -3.43
C GLN A 8 -17.27 -2.61 -4.77
N LEU A 9 -17.47 -1.30 -4.73
CA LEU A 9 -17.22 -0.38 -5.83
C LEU A 9 -15.73 0.00 -5.90
N CYS A 10 -15.09 -0.32 -7.01
CA CYS A 10 -13.71 0.06 -7.33
C CYS A 10 -12.69 -0.24 -6.22
N GLY A 11 -11.55 0.44 -6.24
CA GLY A 11 -10.46 0.21 -5.30
C GLY A 11 -9.71 -1.10 -5.52
N PHE A 12 -8.94 -1.51 -4.51
CA PHE A 12 -8.20 -2.77 -4.57
C PHE A 12 -9.16 -3.96 -4.53
N GLN A 13 -9.09 -4.83 -5.54
CA GLN A 13 -9.94 -6.02 -5.68
C GLN A 13 -11.44 -5.73 -5.63
N GLY A 14 -11.87 -4.55 -6.10
CA GLY A 14 -13.29 -4.22 -6.17
C GLY A 14 -14.10 -5.19 -7.04
N HIS A 15 -15.27 -5.61 -6.53
CA HIS A 15 -16.20 -6.49 -7.24
C HIS A 15 -16.78 -5.84 -8.49
N ILE A 16 -16.96 -4.52 -8.45
CA ILE A 16 -17.46 -3.72 -9.56
C ILE A 16 -16.35 -2.73 -9.95
N PRO A 17 -15.57 -3.03 -11.01
CA PRO A 17 -14.49 -2.16 -11.43
C PRO A 17 -15.03 -0.88 -12.08
N CYS A 18 -14.30 0.23 -11.91
CA CYS A 18 -14.59 1.52 -12.53
C CYS A 18 -14.44 1.51 -14.08
N GLY A 19 -13.99 0.39 -14.68
CA GLY A 19 -13.78 0.27 -16.12
C GLY A 19 -12.68 1.21 -16.65
N HIS A 20 -12.54 1.26 -17.98
CA HIS A 20 -11.59 2.16 -18.64
C HIS A 20 -12.03 3.62 -18.62
N GLN A 21 -13.34 3.86 -18.50
CA GLN A 21 -13.92 5.21 -18.56
C GLN A 21 -13.91 5.93 -17.20
N GLY A 22 -13.56 5.22 -16.11
CA GLY A 22 -13.18 5.82 -14.83
C GLY A 22 -14.31 5.96 -13.81
N GLU A 23 -13.95 6.51 -12.65
CA GLU A 23 -14.81 6.63 -11.47
C GLU A 23 -16.06 7.49 -11.70
N GLU A 24 -15.94 8.55 -12.51
CA GLU A 24 -17.02 9.50 -12.77
C GLU A 24 -18.15 8.88 -13.59
N GLN A 25 -17.81 8.08 -14.61
CA GLN A 25 -18.83 7.39 -15.38
C GLN A 25 -19.58 6.35 -14.56
N LEU A 26 -18.86 5.54 -13.78
CA LEU A 26 -19.52 4.58 -12.89
C LEU A 26 -20.48 5.29 -11.94
N ALA A 27 -20.07 6.44 -11.38
CA ALA A 27 -20.92 7.22 -10.51
C ALA A 27 -22.16 7.77 -11.23
N ASN A 28 -22.04 8.21 -12.49
CA ASN A 28 -23.16 8.65 -13.30
C ASN A 28 -24.14 7.51 -13.61
N GLU A 29 -23.64 6.33 -13.98
CA GLU A 29 -24.47 5.15 -14.25
C GLU A 29 -25.22 4.69 -13.01
N LEU A 30 -24.56 4.63 -11.85
CA LEU A 30 -25.19 4.31 -10.57
C LEU A 30 -26.20 5.37 -10.15
N GLY A 31 -25.87 6.66 -10.36
CA GLY A 31 -26.78 7.76 -10.11
C GLY A 31 -28.05 7.66 -10.97
N GLN A 32 -27.95 7.25 -12.23
CA GLN A 32 -29.13 7.07 -13.09
C GLN A 32 -29.96 5.84 -12.70
N ALA A 33 -29.30 4.75 -12.29
CA ALA A 33 -29.98 3.49 -12.01
C ALA A 33 -30.61 3.42 -10.61
N LEU A 34 -29.98 4.03 -9.60
CA LEU A 34 -30.30 3.81 -8.18
C LEU A 34 -30.74 5.07 -7.44
N SER A 35 -30.60 6.26 -8.04
CA SER A 35 -30.98 7.50 -7.35
C SER A 35 -32.50 7.59 -7.19
N HIS A 36 -32.94 7.89 -5.98
CA HIS A 36 -34.33 8.18 -5.67
C HIS A 36 -34.43 9.64 -5.24
N GLN A 37 -35.27 10.42 -5.92
CA GLN A 37 -35.42 11.87 -5.67
C GLN A 37 -34.09 12.66 -5.77
N GLY A 38 -33.18 12.21 -6.64
CA GLY A 38 -31.88 12.87 -6.83
C GLY A 38 -30.84 12.51 -5.78
N VAL A 39 -31.16 11.63 -4.83
CA VAL A 39 -30.25 11.17 -3.77
C VAL A 39 -29.86 9.71 -4.01
N LEU A 40 -28.57 9.41 -3.88
CA LEU A 40 -28.03 8.06 -4.00
C LEU A 40 -27.57 7.56 -2.62
N GLU A 41 -28.25 6.55 -2.09
CA GLU A 41 -27.91 5.89 -0.83
C GLU A 41 -27.20 4.56 -1.10
N LEU A 42 -26.00 4.40 -0.55
CA LEU A 42 -25.17 3.18 -0.64
C LEU A 42 -24.77 2.73 0.77
N VAL A 43 -23.94 1.69 0.87
CA VAL A 43 -23.41 1.21 2.16
C VAL A 43 -21.92 1.50 2.27
N LEU A 44 -21.48 2.06 3.40
CA LEU A 44 -20.08 2.17 3.77
C LEU A 44 -19.72 0.99 4.70
N GLY A 45 -18.81 0.13 4.25
CA GLY A 45 -18.29 -0.98 5.05
C GLY A 45 -16.89 -0.69 5.58
N ILE A 46 -16.65 -0.96 6.87
CA ILE A 46 -15.33 -0.89 7.50
C ILE A 46 -14.91 -2.31 7.89
N VAL A 47 -13.79 -2.78 7.35
CA VAL A 47 -13.24 -4.12 7.65
C VAL A 47 -12.30 -4.09 8.87
N PRO A 48 -11.93 -5.24 9.47
CA PRO A 48 -11.07 -5.29 10.65
C PRO A 48 -9.70 -4.61 10.54
N THR A 49 -9.19 -4.40 9.33
CA THR A 49 -7.93 -3.69 9.10
C THR A 49 -8.07 -2.17 9.16
N GLY A 50 -9.29 -1.64 9.32
CA GLY A 50 -9.60 -0.21 9.30
C GLY A 50 -9.81 0.37 7.89
N ALA A 51 -9.68 -0.45 6.84
CA ALA A 51 -10.02 -0.01 5.49
C ALA A 51 -11.53 0.20 5.34
N SER A 52 -11.92 1.17 4.52
CA SER A 52 -13.33 1.46 4.21
C SER A 52 -13.62 1.24 2.73
N TYR A 53 -14.83 0.77 2.45
CA TYR A 53 -15.31 0.46 1.11
C TYR A 53 -16.71 1.00 0.90
N VAL A 54 -17.00 1.51 -0.29
CA VAL A 54 -18.37 1.80 -0.72
C VAL A 54 -18.92 0.56 -1.40
N LEU A 55 -20.09 0.13 -0.95
CA LEU A 55 -20.69 -1.15 -1.27
C LEU A 55 -22.09 -0.95 -1.86
N LEU A 56 -22.46 -1.83 -2.80
CA LEU A 56 -23.86 -2.05 -3.19
C LEU A 56 -24.42 -3.25 -2.41
N THR A 57 -25.71 -3.20 -2.07
CA THR A 57 -26.45 -4.41 -1.72
C THR A 57 -26.64 -5.30 -2.95
N GLU A 58 -27.06 -6.55 -2.74
CA GLU A 58 -27.41 -7.45 -3.84
C GLU A 58 -28.51 -6.88 -4.76
N ASP A 59 -29.56 -6.32 -4.18
CA ASP A 59 -30.65 -5.70 -4.94
C ASP A 59 -30.17 -4.50 -5.77
N GLN A 60 -29.32 -3.64 -5.18
CA GLN A 60 -28.74 -2.50 -5.89
C GLN A 60 -27.80 -2.95 -7.01
N CYS A 61 -27.03 -4.02 -6.78
CA CYS A 61 -26.16 -4.61 -7.79
C CYS A 61 -26.97 -5.12 -9.00
N PHE A 62 -28.09 -5.81 -8.72
CA PHE A 62 -29.02 -6.29 -9.74
C PHE A 62 -29.70 -5.14 -10.49
N GLN A 63 -30.21 -4.14 -9.79
CA GLN A 63 -30.83 -2.93 -10.38
C GLN A 63 -29.85 -2.17 -11.28
N ALA A 64 -28.59 -2.06 -10.87
CA ALA A 64 -27.52 -1.44 -11.67
C ALA A 64 -27.02 -2.34 -12.82
N ARG A 65 -27.62 -3.53 -13.03
CA ARG A 65 -27.23 -4.53 -14.03
C ARG A 65 -25.73 -4.89 -13.95
N ARG A 66 -25.21 -4.95 -12.73
CA ARG A 66 -23.83 -5.37 -12.47
C ARG A 66 -23.83 -6.83 -12.02
N HIS A 67 -22.93 -7.60 -12.60
CA HIS A 67 -22.74 -9.01 -12.24
C HIS A 67 -21.38 -9.18 -11.57
N SER A 68 -21.39 -9.73 -10.36
CA SER A 68 -20.19 -10.23 -9.71
C SER A 68 -20.51 -11.56 -9.04
N LYS A 69 -19.55 -12.49 -9.09
CA LYS A 69 -19.77 -13.87 -8.64
C LYS A 69 -19.64 -14.04 -7.12
N HIS A 70 -18.90 -13.15 -6.46
CA HIS A 70 -18.64 -13.22 -5.02
C HIS A 70 -18.73 -11.83 -4.41
N GLY A 71 -19.65 -11.66 -3.46
CA GLY A 71 -19.75 -10.48 -2.60
C GLY A 71 -19.18 -10.76 -1.21
N TRP A 72 -18.93 -9.68 -0.47
CA TRP A 72 -18.57 -9.75 0.94
C TRP A 72 -19.78 -10.15 1.79
N LEU A 73 -19.56 -10.95 2.82
CA LEU A 73 -20.57 -11.27 3.82
C LEU A 73 -20.59 -10.22 4.94
N PRO A 74 -21.75 -9.98 5.59
CA PRO A 74 -21.86 -8.95 6.62
C PRO A 74 -20.87 -9.08 7.77
N HIS A 75 -20.51 -10.32 8.16
CA HIS A 75 -19.59 -10.60 9.26
C HIS A 75 -18.11 -10.31 8.94
N GLU A 76 -17.79 -10.00 7.68
CA GLU A 76 -16.45 -9.59 7.27
C GLU A 76 -16.17 -8.10 7.58
N PHE A 77 -17.19 -7.37 8.02
CA PHE A 77 -17.11 -5.96 8.41
C PHE A 77 -17.26 -5.78 9.92
N ILE A 78 -16.51 -4.84 10.48
CA ILE A 78 -16.74 -4.31 11.84
C ILE A 78 -17.97 -3.40 11.86
N SER A 79 -18.19 -2.66 10.76
CA SER A 79 -19.30 -1.72 10.65
C SER A 79 -19.82 -1.65 9.23
N LEU A 80 -21.14 -1.61 9.11
CA LEU A 80 -21.90 -1.35 7.89
C LEU A 80 -22.86 -0.21 8.20
N SER A 81 -22.71 0.93 7.52
CA SER A 81 -23.54 2.10 7.74
C SER A 81 -24.03 2.68 6.41
N PRO A 82 -25.29 3.15 6.32
CA PRO A 82 -25.75 3.89 5.16
C PRO A 82 -24.86 5.12 4.90
N ILE A 83 -24.59 5.39 3.62
CA ILE A 83 -23.89 6.61 3.18
C ILE A 83 -24.66 7.22 2.02
N ILE A 84 -24.85 8.53 2.07
CA ILE A 84 -25.68 9.28 1.13
C ILE A 84 -24.81 10.18 0.27
N PHE A 85 -25.06 10.17 -1.03
CA PHE A 85 -24.46 11.06 -2.01
C PHE A 85 -25.55 11.92 -2.67
N ARG A 86 -25.35 13.23 -2.69
CA ARG A 86 -26.33 14.18 -3.26
C ARG A 86 -26.35 14.17 -4.79
N ASN A 87 -25.30 13.66 -5.41
CA ASN A 87 -25.16 13.55 -6.85
C ASN A 87 -24.00 12.61 -7.22
N ALA A 88 -23.95 12.24 -8.50
CA ALA A 88 -22.89 11.39 -9.05
C ALA A 88 -21.48 11.99 -8.87
N LYS A 89 -21.32 13.32 -8.87
CA LYS A 89 -20.02 13.98 -8.69
C LYS A 89 -19.44 13.74 -7.31
N GLU A 90 -20.27 13.75 -6.26
CA GLU A 90 -19.86 13.44 -4.89
C GLU A 90 -19.38 11.98 -4.78
N LEU A 91 -20.15 11.05 -5.34
CA LEU A 91 -19.75 9.63 -5.41
C LEU A 91 -18.45 9.45 -6.19
N GLY A 92 -18.32 10.05 -7.38
CA GLY A 92 -17.11 9.97 -8.19
C GLY A 92 -15.88 10.50 -7.45
N SER A 93 -16.03 11.61 -6.73
CA SER A 93 -14.98 12.16 -5.87
C SER A 93 -14.58 11.18 -4.77
N LYS A 94 -15.55 10.54 -4.11
CA LYS A 94 -15.27 9.50 -3.10
C LYS A 94 -14.57 8.29 -3.71
N LEU A 95 -15.03 7.80 -4.85
CA LEU A 95 -14.42 6.65 -5.55
C LEU A 95 -12.98 6.94 -5.97
N SER A 96 -12.67 8.18 -6.37
CA SER A 96 -11.31 8.60 -6.72
C SER A 96 -10.30 8.43 -5.59
N THR A 97 -10.75 8.48 -4.32
CA THR A 97 -9.89 8.26 -3.15
C THR A 97 -9.43 6.80 -3.03
N TYR A 98 -10.17 5.86 -3.61
CA TYR A 98 -9.81 4.45 -3.65
C TYR A 98 -8.90 4.08 -4.82
N LYS A 99 -8.66 5.01 -5.75
CA LYS A 99 -7.77 4.78 -6.88
C LYS A 99 -6.39 4.41 -6.36
N GLN A 100 -5.94 3.22 -6.74
CA GLN A 100 -4.58 2.80 -6.42
C GLN A 100 -3.61 3.75 -7.13
N LYS A 101 -3.00 4.68 -6.38
CA LYS A 101 -1.89 5.48 -6.89
C LYS A 101 -0.80 4.50 -7.33
N SER A 102 -0.37 4.58 -8.58
CA SER A 102 0.54 3.64 -9.25
C SER A 102 1.97 3.60 -8.67
N GLY A 103 2.19 4.09 -7.45
CA GLY A 103 3.40 3.91 -6.66
C GLY A 103 3.52 2.49 -6.07
N LYS A 104 3.27 1.45 -6.86
CA LYS A 104 3.31 0.02 -6.43
C LYS A 104 4.63 -0.34 -5.71
N LYS A 105 5.73 0.32 -6.06
CA LYS A 105 7.02 0.18 -5.38
C LYS A 105 7.03 0.77 -3.97
N ALA A 106 6.47 1.97 -3.79
CA ALA A 106 6.50 2.65 -2.49
C ALA A 106 5.68 1.89 -1.45
N ARG A 107 4.49 1.37 -1.83
CA ARG A 107 3.65 0.59 -0.90
C ARG A 107 4.23 -0.78 -0.59
N ALA A 108 4.71 -1.52 -1.61
CA ALA A 108 5.34 -2.82 -1.38
C ALA A 108 6.63 -2.70 -0.55
N MET A 109 7.41 -1.64 -0.78
CA MET A 109 8.60 -1.30 0.00
C MET A 109 8.23 -0.90 1.43
N PHE A 110 7.19 -0.09 1.62
CA PHE A 110 6.68 0.27 2.94
C PHE A 110 6.19 -0.95 3.73
N GLU A 111 5.39 -1.84 3.12
CA GLU A 111 4.95 -3.06 3.81
C GLU A 111 6.11 -4.02 4.10
N HIS A 112 7.08 -4.16 3.19
CA HIS A 112 8.30 -4.93 3.47
C HIS A 112 9.10 -4.34 4.64
N GLN A 113 9.31 -3.02 4.63
CA GLN A 113 10.00 -2.31 5.71
C GLN A 113 9.26 -2.45 7.04
N ARG A 114 7.92 -2.39 7.02
CA ARG A 114 7.07 -2.53 8.21
C ARG A 114 7.14 -3.95 8.78
N VAL A 115 7.02 -4.98 7.94
CA VAL A 115 7.16 -6.39 8.36
C VAL A 115 8.56 -6.64 8.92
N LEU A 116 9.60 -6.17 8.24
CA LEU A 116 10.97 -6.27 8.72
C LEU A 116 11.15 -5.56 10.07
N HIS A 117 10.67 -4.33 10.22
CA HIS A 117 10.71 -3.59 11.48
C HIS A 117 10.01 -4.35 12.61
N CYS A 118 8.84 -4.94 12.36
CA CYS A 118 8.13 -5.74 13.36
C CYS A 118 8.91 -7.01 13.77
N ILE A 119 9.56 -7.68 12.82
CA ILE A 119 10.43 -8.83 13.11
C ILE A 119 11.65 -8.41 13.94
N LEU A 120 12.24 -7.25 13.64
CA LEU A 120 13.43 -6.72 14.34
C LEU A 120 13.11 -6.19 15.75
N ASN A 121 11.93 -5.60 15.96
CA ASN A 121 11.55 -4.96 17.21
C ASN A 121 10.62 -5.81 18.09
N SER A 122 10.58 -7.13 17.88
CA SER A 122 9.74 -8.08 18.63
C SER A 122 10.03 -8.14 20.14
N ASN A 123 11.06 -7.44 20.63
CA ASN A 123 11.45 -7.38 22.04
C ASN A 123 10.79 -6.20 22.82
N SER A 124 9.99 -5.35 22.17
CA SER A 124 9.34 -4.20 22.82
C SER A 124 7.82 -4.41 22.92
N GLN A 125 7.30 -4.50 24.15
CA GLN A 125 5.90 -4.48 24.66
C GLN A 125 4.78 -5.25 23.94
N THR A 126 4.84 -5.49 22.64
CA THR A 126 3.91 -6.33 21.85
C THR A 126 4.71 -7.24 20.89
N PRO A 127 4.97 -8.49 21.27
CA PRO A 127 5.74 -9.41 20.42
C PRO A 127 5.02 -9.69 19.10
N PHE A 128 5.77 -9.73 18.00
CA PHE A 128 5.22 -10.07 16.69
C PHE A 128 4.65 -11.49 16.73
N ASN A 129 3.34 -11.63 16.48
CA ASN A 129 2.66 -12.92 16.52
C ASN A 129 2.93 -13.69 15.21
N PHE A 130 4.06 -14.40 15.16
CA PHE A 130 4.44 -15.27 14.04
C PHE A 130 3.37 -16.31 13.71
N SER A 131 2.64 -16.80 14.72
CA SER A 131 1.56 -17.78 14.56
C SER A 131 0.37 -17.21 13.77
N LYS A 132 0.09 -15.91 13.88
CA LYS A 132 -0.94 -15.24 13.06
C LYS A 132 -0.66 -15.33 11.56
N PHE A 133 0.61 -15.47 11.18
CA PHE A 133 1.04 -15.54 9.79
C PHE A 133 1.48 -16.95 9.36
N ALA A 134 1.23 -17.97 10.20
CA ALA A 134 1.67 -19.34 9.97
C ALA A 134 3.19 -19.47 9.69
N LEU A 135 3.99 -18.54 10.21
CA LEU A 135 5.44 -18.58 10.08
C LEU A 135 6.00 -19.38 11.27
N PRO A 136 6.67 -20.53 11.05
CA PRO A 136 7.35 -21.21 12.13
C PRO A 136 8.42 -20.28 12.72
N VAL A 137 8.43 -20.11 14.05
CA VAL A 137 9.51 -19.39 14.74
C VAL A 137 10.78 -20.21 14.57
N ALA A 138 11.54 -19.89 13.54
CA ALA A 138 12.70 -20.70 13.21
C ALA A 138 13.81 -20.44 14.25
N SER A 139 14.36 -21.50 14.83
CA SER A 139 15.43 -21.39 15.84
C SER A 139 16.69 -20.66 15.30
N TRP A 140 16.90 -20.70 13.98
CA TRP A 140 17.94 -19.93 13.29
C TRP A 140 17.66 -18.43 13.21
N ALA A 141 16.41 -17.98 13.36
CA ALA A 141 16.06 -16.56 13.25
C ALA A 141 16.80 -15.69 14.27
N ARG A 142 17.09 -16.23 15.47
CA ARG A 142 17.87 -15.57 16.52
C ARG A 142 19.35 -15.37 16.15
N LYS A 143 19.86 -16.13 15.17
CA LYS A 143 21.24 -16.03 14.67
C LYS A 143 21.34 -15.19 13.40
N LEU A 144 20.22 -14.67 12.89
CA LEU A 144 20.23 -13.83 11.70
C LEU A 144 20.97 -12.54 11.95
N GLN A 145 21.88 -12.24 11.04
CA GLN A 145 22.51 -10.94 10.91
C GLN A 145 21.96 -10.29 9.65
N PHE A 146 21.57 -9.04 9.77
CA PHE A 146 21.13 -8.23 8.63
C PHE A 146 22.31 -7.37 8.20
N LEU A 147 22.60 -7.37 6.89
CA LEU A 147 23.55 -6.44 6.30
C LEU A 147 22.74 -5.43 5.48
N SER A 148 22.81 -4.16 5.85
CA SER A 148 22.34 -3.07 5.03
C SER A 148 23.51 -2.56 4.21
N LEU A 149 23.38 -2.55 2.89
CA LEU A 149 24.32 -1.93 1.97
C LEU A 149 23.65 -0.70 1.35
N THR A 150 24.26 0.45 1.50
CA THR A 150 23.82 1.72 0.94
C THR A 150 24.93 2.30 0.08
N PHE A 151 24.60 2.89 -1.05
CA PHE A 151 25.58 3.60 -1.87
C PHE A 151 24.93 4.85 -2.44
N ASN A 152 25.70 5.93 -2.47
CA ASN A 152 25.28 7.16 -3.12
C ASN A 152 25.86 7.20 -4.52
N MET A 153 25.01 7.45 -5.51
CA MET A 153 25.42 7.69 -6.89
C MET A 153 25.56 9.19 -7.14
N TRP A 154 26.32 9.54 -8.18
CA TRP A 154 26.39 10.89 -8.67
C TRP A 154 25.04 11.31 -9.29
N ALA A 155 24.33 12.20 -8.63
CA ALA A 155 22.97 12.62 -9.00
C ALA A 155 22.92 13.41 -10.31
N ALA A 156 24.04 14.02 -10.72
CA ALA A 156 24.15 14.71 -12.00
C ALA A 156 24.56 13.78 -13.16
N ASP A 157 24.57 12.46 -12.96
CA ASP A 157 24.82 11.50 -14.02
C ASP A 157 23.64 11.47 -15.01
N SER A 158 23.82 12.16 -16.14
CA SER A 158 22.82 12.28 -17.21
C SER A 158 22.87 11.16 -18.24
N ARG A 159 23.77 10.17 -18.08
CA ARG A 159 23.88 9.03 -19.00
C ARG A 159 22.58 8.22 -19.06
N PRO A 160 22.28 7.52 -20.17
CA PRO A 160 21.16 6.59 -20.24
C PRO A 160 21.18 5.53 -19.12
N ARG A 161 20.00 5.14 -18.61
CA ARG A 161 19.87 4.22 -17.47
C ARG A 161 20.62 2.90 -17.64
N HIS A 162 20.66 2.34 -18.85
CA HIS A 162 21.35 1.08 -19.10
C HIS A 162 22.87 1.22 -18.88
N GLU A 163 23.48 2.36 -19.25
CA GLU A 163 24.89 2.67 -19.00
C GLU A 163 25.17 2.95 -17.53
N GLN A 164 24.23 3.59 -16.82
CA GLN A 164 24.35 3.80 -15.38
C GLN A 164 24.37 2.47 -14.61
N LEU A 165 23.62 1.47 -15.08
CA LEU A 165 23.57 0.15 -14.46
C LEU A 165 24.82 -0.70 -14.73
N THR A 166 25.43 -0.58 -15.91
CA THR A 166 26.65 -1.32 -16.27
C THR A 166 27.93 -0.67 -15.73
N GLY A 167 27.92 0.64 -15.48
CA GLY A 167 29.06 1.38 -14.92
C GLY A 167 28.61 2.51 -13.99
N PRO A 168 28.10 2.20 -12.77
CA PRO A 168 27.59 3.21 -11.85
C PRO A 168 28.71 4.11 -11.33
N LYS A 169 28.46 5.43 -11.31
CA LYS A 169 29.36 6.41 -10.68
C LYS A 169 29.03 6.54 -9.20
N ILE A 170 29.59 5.64 -8.41
CA ILE A 170 29.41 5.59 -6.96
C ILE A 170 30.32 6.62 -6.28
N LEU A 171 29.76 7.47 -5.42
CA LEU A 171 30.52 8.45 -4.65
C LEU A 171 31.04 7.85 -3.35
N ASP A 172 30.16 7.16 -2.65
CA ASP A 172 30.43 6.54 -1.37
C ASP A 172 29.55 5.29 -1.19
N ILE A 173 30.04 4.40 -0.33
CA ILE A 173 29.41 3.14 0.05
C ILE A 173 29.40 3.09 1.56
N GLY A 174 28.23 2.85 2.13
CA GLY A 174 28.03 2.55 3.53
C GLY A 174 27.54 1.12 3.68
N TRP A 175 27.99 0.42 4.71
CA TRP A 175 27.32 -0.80 5.15
C TRP A 175 27.19 -0.84 6.66
N SER A 176 26.09 -1.42 7.11
CA SER A 176 25.80 -1.61 8.54
C SER A 176 25.32 -3.02 8.78
N ARG A 177 25.87 -3.67 9.79
CA ARG A 177 25.48 -5.01 10.24
C ARG A 177 24.60 -4.88 11.47
N PHE A 178 23.49 -5.60 11.51
CA PHE A 178 22.54 -5.60 12.62
C PHE A 178 22.30 -7.03 13.11
N SER A 179 21.96 -7.17 14.39
CA SER A 179 21.43 -8.40 14.97
C SER A 179 19.94 -8.20 15.24
N ILE A 180 19.13 -9.25 15.09
CA ILE A 180 17.71 -9.20 15.49
C ILE A 180 17.51 -8.85 16.97
N SER A 181 18.52 -9.09 17.81
CA SER A 181 18.48 -8.83 19.24
C SER A 181 18.82 -7.39 19.63
N SER A 182 19.27 -6.56 18.69
CA SER A 182 19.75 -5.19 18.97
C SER A 182 19.20 -4.21 17.94
N PRO A 183 18.55 -3.11 18.38
CA PRO A 183 18.11 -2.04 17.46
C PRO A 183 19.26 -1.23 16.90
N SER A 184 20.44 -1.25 17.54
CA SER A 184 21.64 -0.56 17.11
C SER A 184 22.51 -1.44 16.19
N PRO A 185 23.22 -0.86 15.21
CA PRO A 185 24.14 -1.61 14.35
C PRO A 185 25.28 -2.21 15.20
N LEU A 186 25.58 -3.48 14.94
CA LEU A 186 26.76 -4.19 15.48
C LEU A 186 28.06 -3.59 14.95
N SER A 187 28.05 -3.14 13.71
CA SER A 187 29.18 -2.52 13.04
C SER A 187 28.67 -1.68 11.88
N ALA A 188 29.27 -0.53 11.65
CA ALA A 188 29.01 0.30 10.48
C ALA A 188 30.33 0.76 9.87
N ALA A 189 30.40 0.83 8.55
CA ALA A 189 31.52 1.39 7.84
C ALA A 189 31.04 2.25 6.69
N HIS A 190 31.82 3.27 6.38
CA HIS A 190 31.57 4.22 5.30
C HIS A 190 32.88 4.44 4.54
N VAL A 191 32.84 4.22 3.24
CA VAL A 191 33.99 4.29 2.34
C VAL A 191 33.67 5.27 1.22
N VAL A 192 34.54 6.26 1.04
CA VAL A 192 34.45 7.23 -0.05
C VAL A 192 35.33 6.75 -1.21
N VAL A 193 34.77 6.72 -2.42
CA VAL A 193 35.49 6.31 -3.63
C VAL A 193 36.39 7.45 -4.09
N SER A 194 37.69 7.29 -3.88
CA SER A 194 38.68 8.35 -4.06
C SER A 194 38.76 8.86 -5.51
N GLU A 195 38.58 7.95 -6.46
CA GLU A 195 38.59 8.14 -7.89
C GLU A 195 37.45 9.06 -8.34
N ASN A 196 36.33 8.99 -7.62
CA ASN A 196 35.10 9.72 -7.90
C ASN A 196 34.95 11.00 -7.06
N ARG A 197 35.96 11.38 -6.28
CA ARG A 197 35.92 12.55 -5.36
C ARG A 197 35.64 13.89 -6.05
N LYS A 198 35.92 13.98 -7.37
CA LYS A 198 35.63 15.16 -8.19
C LYS A 198 34.14 15.29 -8.53
N PHE A 199 33.39 14.19 -8.49
CA PHE A 199 31.94 14.21 -8.62
C PHE A 199 31.34 14.63 -7.27
N ARG A 200 30.49 15.66 -7.28
CA ARG A 200 29.76 16.14 -6.10
C ARG A 200 28.30 16.32 -6.44
N ASN A 201 27.42 15.89 -5.53
CA ASN A 201 26.01 16.23 -5.58
C ASN A 201 25.86 17.65 -5.03
N ARG A 202 25.57 18.64 -5.89
CA ARG A 202 25.25 20.00 -5.43
C ARG A 202 23.91 19.95 -4.69
N GLY A 203 23.88 20.35 -3.42
CA GLY A 203 22.63 20.51 -2.65
C GLY A 203 22.50 19.70 -1.36
N ILE A 204 23.50 18.93 -0.94
CA ILE A 204 23.51 18.37 0.43
C ILE A 204 24.29 19.34 1.31
N SER A 205 23.60 20.34 1.85
CA SER A 205 24.10 21.12 2.98
C SER A 205 24.31 20.12 4.12
N SER A 206 25.56 19.93 4.54
CA SER A 206 25.87 19.18 5.75
C SER A 206 25.24 19.89 6.94
N VAL A 207 24.17 19.35 7.50
CA VAL A 207 23.75 19.70 8.85
C VAL A 207 24.77 19.04 9.77
N GLY A 208 25.63 19.87 10.36
CA GLY A 208 26.57 19.47 11.41
C GLY A 208 25.87 19.27 12.75
#